data_AF-E9ITF9-F1
#
_entry.id   AF-E9ITF9-F1
#
_cell.length_a   1.000
_cell.length_b   1.000
_cell.length_c   1.000
_cell.angle_alpha   90.00
_cell.angle_beta   90.00
_cell.angle_gamma   90.00
#
_symmetry.space_group_name_H-M   'P 1'
#
loop_
_entity.id
_entity.type
_entity.pdbx_description
1 polymer ?
#
loop_
_entity_poly.entity_id
_entity_poly.type
_entity_poly.pdbx_seq_one_letter_code
_entity_poly.pdbx_strand_id
1 'polypeptide(L)' 'ISWIRRRDFHVLTSSMFTYTNDERFQVLHPEGSDDWTLQIKYVQERDNGTYECQVT' A
#
# COMPACT_ATOMS: atom_id res chain seq x y z
N ILE A 1 -9.22 4.77 2.09
CA ILE A 1 -8.68 3.68 1.23
C ILE A 1 -7.62 2.92 2.00
N SER A 2 -7.67 1.60 2.04
CA SER A 2 -6.64 0.77 2.68
C SER A 2 -5.97 -0.15 1.67
N TRP A 3 -4.66 -0.36 1.83
CA TRP A 3 -3.89 -1.31 1.02
C TRP A 3 -3.54 -2.54 1.85
N ILE A 4 -3.88 -3.72 1.35
CA ILE A 4 -3.71 -4.99 2.05
C ILE A 4 -2.90 -5.95 1.19
N ARG A 5 -1.89 -6.60 1.77
CA ARG A 5 -1.17 -7.68 1.10
C ARG A 5 -1.94 -8.99 1.28
N ARG A 6 -2.39 -9.59 0.18
CA ARG A 6 -3.32 -10.72 0.21
C ARG A 6 -2.72 -12.01 0.78
N ARG A 7 -1.41 -12.23 0.63
CA ARG A 7 -0.76 -13.48 1.03
C ARG A 7 -0.84 -13.77 2.53
N ASP A 8 -0.91 -12.72 3.35
CA ASP A 8 -0.88 -12.78 4.81
C ASP A 8 -1.89 -11.82 5.47
N PHE A 9 -2.78 -11.22 4.68
CA PHE A 9 -3.74 -10.21 5.11
C PHE A 9 -3.12 -9.06 5.93
N HIS A 10 -1.84 -8.77 5.68
CA HIS A 10 -1.16 -7.70 6.38
C HIS A 10 -1.63 -6.35 5.82
N VAL A 11 -2.20 -5.52 6.69
CA VAL A 11 -2.56 -4.13 6.35
C VAL A 11 -1.25 -3.35 6.19
N LEU A 12 -1.01 -2.84 4.98
CA LEU A 12 0.17 -2.06 4.67
C LEU A 12 -0.06 -0.61 5.05
N THR A 13 -1.19 -0.05 4.62
CA THR A 13 -1.55 1.35 4.82
C THR A 13 -3.06 1.51 5.00
N SER A 14 -3.48 2.55 5.72
CA SER A 14 -4.85 3.05 5.75
C SER A 14 -4.84 4.56 5.56
N SER A 15 -5.44 5.00 4.46
CA SER A 15 -5.35 6.37 3.96
C SER A 15 -3.88 6.81 3.89
N MET A 16 -3.52 7.92 4.54
CA MET A 16 -2.13 8.42 4.55
C MET A 16 -1.24 7.76 5.62
N PHE A 17 -1.78 6.85 6.42
CA PHE A 17 -1.04 6.20 7.50
C PHE A 17 -0.46 4.86 7.04
N THR A 18 0.84 4.64 7.28
CA THR A 18 1.54 3.39 6.96
C THR A 18 1.67 2.53 8.22
N TYR A 19 1.11 1.32 8.19
CA TYR A 19 1.17 0.34 9.30
C TYR A 19 2.39 -0.57 9.24
N THR A 20 2.91 -0.81 8.04
CA THR A 20 4.11 -1.63 7.88
C THR A 20 5.37 -0.84 8.28
N ASN A 21 6.35 -1.54 8.87
CA ASN A 21 7.65 -0.94 9.20
C ASN A 21 8.63 -0.95 8.00
N ASP A 22 8.23 -1.50 6.85
CA ASP A 22 9.06 -1.49 5.64
C ASP A 22 8.95 -0.12 4.96
N GLU A 23 9.99 0.72 5.13
CA GLU A 23 10.08 2.10 4.61
C GLU A 23 9.95 2.20 3.08
N ARG A 24 10.05 1.07 2.37
CA ARG A 24 9.86 1.00 0.93
C ARG A 24 8.39 1.21 0.52
N PHE A 25 7.44 0.94 1.41
CA PHE A 25 6.01 1.08 1.14
C PHE A 25 5.54 2.49 1.46
N GLN A 26 4.96 3.16 0.47
CA GLN A 26 4.46 4.53 0.60
C GLN A 26 3.13 4.69 -0.14
N VAL A 27 2.30 5.63 0.33
CA VAL A 27 1.08 6.03 -0.37
C VAL A 27 1.36 7.35 -1.08
N LEU A 28 1.04 7.38 -2.37
CA LEU A 28 0.99 8.62 -3.14
C LEU A 28 -0.48 8.99 -3.34
N HIS A 29 -0.84 10.18 -2.88
CA HIS A 29 -2.16 10.75 -3.00
C HIS A 29 -2.01 12.24 -3.30
N PRO A 30 -2.13 12.65 -4.58
CA PRO A 30 -2.10 14.06 -4.95
C PRO A 30 -3.23 14.83 -4.26
N GLU A 31 -2.93 16.03 -3.76
CA GLU A 31 -3.92 16.85 -3.05
C GLU A 31 -5.13 17.15 -3.95
N GLY A 32 -6.33 16.82 -3.46
CA GLY A 32 -7.58 17.01 -4.18
C GLY A 32 -7.90 15.97 -5.26
N SER A 33 -7.08 14.92 -5.43
CA SER A 33 -7.38 13.78 -6.30
C SER A 33 -8.14 12.68 -5.54
N ASP A 34 -8.94 11.89 -6.25
CA ASP A 34 -9.48 10.63 -5.72
C ASP A 34 -8.53 9.43 -5.94
N ASP A 35 -7.35 9.68 -6.51
CA ASP A 35 -6.35 8.66 -6.79
C ASP A 35 -5.57 8.27 -5.53
N TRP A 36 -5.51 6.97 -5.28
CA TRP A 36 -4.71 6.36 -4.23
C TRP A 36 -3.76 5.36 -4.85
N THR A 37 -2.45 5.60 -4.74
CA THR A 37 -1.43 4.72 -5.31
C THR A 37 -0.53 4.16 -4.21
N LEU A 38 -0.43 2.83 -4.14
CA LEU A 38 0.61 2.17 -3.34
C LEU A 38 1.91 2.11 -4.14
N GLN A 39 2.96 2.75 -3.63
CA GLN A 39 4.31 2.67 -4.18
C GLN A 39 5.16 1.72 -3.33
N ILE A 40 5.90 0.83 -3.99
CA ILE A 40 6.93 -0.03 -3.38
C ILE A 40 8.28 0.36 -4.00
N LYS A 41 9.17 0.95 -3.22
CA LYS A 41 10.53 1.30 -3.67
C LYS A 41 11.44 0.07 -3.67
N TYR A 42 12.40 0.02 -4.60
CA TYR A 42 13.40 -1.04 -4.68
C TYR A 42 12.79 -2.45 -4.60
N VAL A 43 11.85 -2.72 -5.52
CA VAL A 43 11.07 -3.97 -5.57
C VAL A 43 12.02 -5.17 -5.66
N GLN A 44 11.68 -6.22 -4.93
CA GLN A 44 12.37 -7.51 -4.94
C GLN A 44 11.41 -8.62 -5.38
N GLU A 45 11.93 -9.76 -5.83
CA GLU A 45 11.09 -10.89 -6.26
C GLU A 45 10.11 -11.35 -5.17
N ARG A 46 10.49 -11.22 -3.88
CA ARG A 46 9.63 -11.53 -2.73
C ARG A 46 8.41 -10.61 -2.54
N ASP A 47 8.38 -9.47 -3.21
CA ASP A 47 7.25 -8.55 -3.21
C ASP A 47 6.21 -8.96 -4.28
N ASN A 48 6.51 -9.97 -5.11
CA ASN A 48 5.52 -10.54 -6.02
C ASN A 48 4.30 -11.05 -5.24
N GLY A 49 3.11 -10.70 -5.72
CA GLY A 49 1.85 -11.17 -5.17
C GLY A 49 0.69 -10.23 -5.46
N THR A 50 -0.46 -10.56 -4.88
CA THR A 50 -1.68 -9.75 -4.97
C THR A 50 -1.74 -8.75 -3.83
N TYR A 51 -2.05 -7.50 -4.18
CA TYR A 51 -2.33 -6.40 -3.27
C TYR A 51 -3.77 -5.94 -3.51
N GLU A 52 -4.52 -5.74 -2.44
CA GLU A 52 -5.92 -5.35 -2.50
C GLU A 52 -6.07 -3.89 -2.06
N CYS A 53 -6.87 -3.14 -2.82
CA CYS A 53 -7.32 -1.80 -2.47
C CYS A 53 -8.74 -1.93 -1.90
N GLN A 54 -8.94 -1.51 -0.66
CA GLN A 54 -10.21 -1.52 0.02
C GLN A 54 -10.75 -0.10 0.21
N VAL A 55 -12.01 0.11 -0.18
CA VAL A 55 -12.78 1.31 0.15
C VAL A 55 -13.47 1.06 1.49
N THR A 56 -13.31 1.99 2.43
CA THR A 56 -13.93 1.96 3.77
C THR A 56 -14.86 3.15 3.89
#